data_AF-A0A535IM48-F1
#
_entry.id   AF-A0A535IM48-F1
#
_cell.length_a   1.000
_cell.length_b   1.000
_cell.length_c   1.000
_cell.angle_alpha   90.00
_cell.angle_beta   90.00
_cell.angle_gamma   90.00
#
_symmetry.space_group_name_H-M   'P 1'
#
loop_
_entity.id
_entity.type
_entity.pdbx_description
1 polymer ?
#
loop_
_entity_poly.entity_id
_entity_poly.type
_entity_poly.pdbx_seq_one_letter_code
_entity_poly.pdbx_strand_id
1 'polypeptide(L)'
;MICPNCGHANREVAKFCEECGIVLPMARPAGAPARPTREMPRRPQARPVVTDLADTETQEPLVEGEDEQPSGTTMLDNLGRSDDGRARRTFALVAALLILSLCICCGAAAVGLYTLTQNPS
;
A
#
# COMPACT_ATOMS: atom_id res chain seq x y z
N MET A 1 14.69 2.79 -8.30
CA MET A 1 15.30 3.12 -7.00
C MET A 1 15.49 1.88 -6.14
N ILE A 2 16.58 1.80 -5.36
CA ILE A 2 16.84 0.65 -4.48
C ILE A 2 16.23 0.91 -3.09
N CYS A 3 15.51 -0.08 -2.55
CA CYS A 3 14.95 0.01 -1.20
C CYS A 3 16.07 -0.03 -0.15
N PRO A 4 16.19 0.96 0.74
CA PRO A 4 17.25 0.99 1.75
C PRO A 4 17.06 -0.05 2.86
N ASN A 5 15.87 -0.63 3.01
CA ASN A 5 15.59 -1.64 4.03
C ASN A 5 15.96 -3.06 3.56
N CYS A 6 15.63 -3.42 2.32
CA CYS A 6 15.75 -4.79 1.83
C CYS A 6 16.59 -4.94 0.54
N GLY A 7 17.00 -3.85 -0.10
CA GLY A 7 17.81 -3.88 -1.32
C GLY A 7 17.04 -4.13 -2.62
N HIS A 8 15.72 -4.32 -2.57
CA HIS A 8 14.92 -4.55 -3.78
C HIS A 8 14.90 -3.35 -4.72
N ALA A 9 15.00 -3.61 -6.03
CA ALA A 9 14.90 -2.59 -7.06
C ALA A 9 13.42 -2.28 -7.36
N ASN A 10 12.98 -1.07 -7.00
CA ASN A 10 11.62 -0.58 -7.20
C ASN A 10 11.59 0.44 -8.34
N ARG A 11 10.40 0.67 -8.90
CA ARG A 11 10.13 1.78 -9.83
C ARG A 11 10.43 3.12 -9.15
N GLU A 12 10.87 4.13 -9.89
CA GLU A 12 11.22 5.44 -9.33
C GLU A 12 10.01 6.19 -8.74
N VAL A 13 8.82 5.89 -9.25
CA VAL A 13 7.54 6.45 -8.78
C VAL A 13 6.84 5.57 -7.73
N ALA A 14 7.48 4.49 -7.27
CA ALA A 14 6.91 3.61 -6.26
C ALA A 14 6.84 4.33 -4.90
N LYS A 15 5.64 4.40 -4.30
CA LYS A 15 5.44 4.98 -2.96
C LYS A 15 5.87 4.04 -1.84
N PHE A 16 5.74 2.74 -2.09
CA PHE A 16 6.07 1.67 -1.15
C PHE A 16 6.95 0.65 -1.86
N CYS A 17 7.75 -0.08 -1.09
CA CYS A 17 8.53 -1.18 -1.63
C CYS A 17 7.60 -2.35 -2.00
N GLU A 18 7.66 -2.79 -3.26
CA GLU A 18 6.90 -3.94 -3.75
C GLU A 18 7.32 -5.25 -3.07
N GLU A 19 8.55 -5.26 -2.57
CA GLU A 19 9.04 -6.24 -1.63
C GLU A 19 8.52 -5.91 -0.22
N CYS A 20 9.25 -5.14 0.60
CA CYS A 20 9.06 -5.15 2.05
C CYS A 20 7.90 -4.28 2.57
N GLY A 21 7.22 -3.54 1.70
CA GLY A 21 6.11 -2.66 2.06
C GLY A 21 6.51 -1.36 2.75
N ILE A 22 7.81 -1.11 2.98
CA ILE A 22 8.26 0.15 3.59
C ILE A 22 8.00 1.33 2.65
N VAL A 23 7.71 2.50 3.22
CA VAL A 23 7.58 3.74 2.46
C VAL A 23 8.93 4.10 1.86
N LEU A 24 8.95 4.36 0.55
CA LEU A 24 10.16 4.75 -0.15
C LEU A 24 10.33 6.28 -0.09
N PRO A 25 11.55 6.79 0.11
CA PRO A 25 11.80 8.22 0.09
C PRO A 25 11.64 8.74 -1.33
N MET A 26 10.47 9.31 -1.64
CA MET A 26 10.28 10.05 -2.89
C MET A 26 11.05 11.37 -2.81
N ALA A 27 11.88 11.65 -3.81
CA ALA A 27 12.37 13.00 -4.00
C ALA A 27 11.17 13.90 -4.30
N ARG A 28 10.86 14.84 -3.40
CA ARG A 28 9.90 15.91 -3.71
C ARG A 28 10.46 16.63 -4.94
N PRO A 29 9.74 16.70 -6.08
CA PRO A 29 10.23 17.45 -7.23
C PRO A 29 10.47 18.89 -6.78
N ALA A 30 11.70 19.37 -6.96
CA ALA A 30 12.21 20.66 -6.44
C ALA A 30 11.57 21.89 -7.11
N GLY A 31 10.45 21.73 -7.81
CA GLY A 31 9.82 22.77 -8.61
C GLY A 31 8.31 22.71 -8.63
N ALA A 32 7.65 22.06 -7.66
CA ALA A 32 6.20 22.24 -7.53
C ALA A 32 5.93 23.71 -7.16
N PRO A 33 5.32 24.52 -8.05
CA PRO A 33 4.99 25.89 -7.69
C PRO A 33 4.03 25.83 -6.50
N ALA A 34 4.29 26.66 -5.48
CA ALA A 34 3.34 26.85 -4.40
C ALA A 34 2.00 27.20 -5.04
N ARG A 35 1.01 26.32 -4.89
CA ARG A 35 -0.34 26.58 -5.38
C ARG A 35 -0.78 27.90 -4.73
N PRO A 36 -1.14 28.95 -5.48
CA PRO A 36 -1.68 30.14 -4.87
C PRO A 36 -2.92 29.69 -4.11
N THR A 37 -2.91 29.91 -2.78
CA THR A 37 -4.09 29.72 -1.96
C THR A 37 -5.18 30.55 -2.61
N ARG A 38 -6.18 29.91 -3.23
CA ARG A 38 -7.34 30.61 -3.76
C ARG A 38 -8.06 31.13 -2.52
N GLU A 39 -7.73 32.36 -2.14
CA GLU A 39 -8.41 33.07 -1.08
C GLU A 39 -9.87 33.19 -1.55
N MET A 40 -10.74 32.44 -0.87
CA MET A 40 -12.16 32.42 -1.16
C MET A 40 -12.67 33.86 -1.04
N PRO A 41 -13.27 34.46 -2.07
CA PRO A 41 -13.87 35.78 -1.92
C PRO A 41 -14.88 35.68 -0.78
N ARG A 42 -14.68 36.44 0.31
CA ARG A 42 -15.70 36.54 1.35
C ARG A 42 -16.95 37.09 0.68
N ARG A 43 -17.98 36.26 0.58
CA ARG A 43 -19.29 36.65 0.06
C ARG A 43 -19.77 37.87 0.85
N PRO A 44 -20.07 39.02 0.22
CA PRO A 44 -20.77 40.10 0.92
C PRO A 44 -22.06 39.52 1.49
N GLN A 45 -22.31 39.71 2.79
CA GLN A 45 -23.55 39.23 3.40
C GLN A 45 -24.73 39.93 2.72
N ALA A 46 -25.58 39.13 2.07
CA ALA A 46 -26.72 39.63 1.32
C ALA A 46 -27.78 40.20 2.27
N ARG A 47 -28.20 41.43 2.00
CA ARG A 47 -29.44 42.02 2.54
C ARG A 47 -30.62 41.16 2.06
N PRO A 48 -31.63 40.86 2.90
CA PRO A 48 -32.74 40.03 2.47
C PRO A 48 -33.63 40.85 1.53
N VAL A 49 -33.72 40.43 0.28
CA VAL A 49 -34.75 40.91 -0.66
C VAL A 49 -35.86 39.87 -0.62
N VAL A 50 -36.99 40.26 -0.03
CA VAL A 50 -38.26 39.53 -0.13
C VAL A 50 -38.92 39.93 -1.44
N THR A 51 -39.27 38.95 -2.27
CA THR A 51 -40.36 39.05 -3.25
C THR A 51 -40.81 37.64 -3.61
N ASP A 52 -42.11 37.42 -3.41
CA ASP A 52 -42.92 36.28 -3.84
C ASP A 52 -42.98 36.10 -5.37
N LEU A 53 -43.55 34.93 -5.77
CA LEU A 53 -44.05 34.50 -7.10
C LEU A 53 -43.03 33.67 -7.90
N ALA A 54 -43.10 32.32 -7.88
CA ALA A 54 -44.07 31.42 -8.54
C ALA A 54 -43.59 30.97 -9.94
N ASP A 55 -43.23 29.68 -9.98
CA ASP A 55 -43.34 28.66 -11.04
C ASP A 55 -42.81 28.90 -12.47
N THR A 56 -41.97 27.96 -12.91
CA THR A 56 -42.11 27.13 -14.15
C THR A 56 -40.87 27.06 -15.04
N GLU A 57 -40.51 25.81 -15.41
CA GLU A 57 -39.74 25.37 -16.60
C GLU A 57 -38.23 25.67 -16.64
N THR A 58 -37.31 24.81 -17.07
CA THR A 58 -37.33 23.52 -17.78
C THR A 58 -36.04 22.77 -17.48
N GLN A 59 -36.15 21.45 -17.38
CA GLN A 59 -35.07 20.50 -17.20
C GLN A 59 -34.51 20.11 -18.58
N GLU A 60 -33.25 20.44 -18.87
CA GLU A 60 -32.56 19.95 -20.07
C GLU A 60 -31.48 18.93 -19.65
N PRO A 61 -31.57 17.65 -20.05
CA PRO A 61 -30.51 16.67 -19.85
C PRO A 61 -29.60 16.68 -21.09
N LEU A 62 -28.37 17.18 -20.93
CA LEU A 62 -27.33 16.97 -21.95
C LEU A 62 -26.58 15.67 -21.60
N VAL A 63 -26.79 14.68 -22.46
CA VAL A 63 -26.08 13.40 -22.51
C VAL A 63 -24.78 13.59 -23.32
N GLU A 64 -23.84 12.66 -23.07
CA GLU A 64 -22.73 12.23 -23.95
C GLU A 64 -21.35 12.84 -23.69
N GLY A 65 -20.41 11.90 -23.51
CA GLY A 65 -19.02 12.09 -23.14
C GLY A 65 -18.45 10.75 -22.67
N GLU A 66 -18.57 9.73 -23.54
CA GLU A 66 -17.80 8.49 -23.44
C GLU A 66 -16.33 8.83 -23.63
N ASP A 67 -15.56 8.83 -22.54
CA ASP A 67 -14.10 8.78 -22.62
C ASP A 67 -13.63 7.45 -22.04
N GLU A 68 -13.59 6.49 -22.95
CA GLU A 68 -12.49 5.55 -23.13
C GLU A 68 -11.98 4.84 -21.87
N GLN A 69 -12.51 3.64 -21.67
CA GLN A 69 -11.91 2.63 -20.82
C GLN A 69 -10.70 2.00 -21.55
N PRO A 70 -9.42 2.21 -21.14
CA PRO A 70 -8.36 1.35 -21.62
C PRO A 70 -8.36 0.08 -20.78
N SER A 71 -9.20 -0.87 -21.19
CA SER A 71 -9.01 -2.30 -20.92
C SER A 71 -7.73 -2.74 -21.64
N GLY A 72 -6.59 -2.53 -20.99
CA GLY A 72 -5.30 -2.66 -21.67
C GLY A 72 -4.13 -2.98 -20.75
N THR A 73 -4.35 -3.67 -19.63
CA THR A 73 -3.25 -4.27 -18.86
C THR A 73 -3.48 -5.79 -18.73
N THR A 74 -3.11 -6.48 -19.81
CA THR A 74 -2.12 -7.59 -19.80
C THR A 74 -2.40 -8.80 -18.89
N MET A 75 -2.91 -9.86 -19.51
CA MET A 75 -2.78 -11.24 -19.02
C MET A 75 -1.31 -11.64 -18.73
N LEU A 76 -0.31 -11.01 -19.38
CA LEU A 76 1.12 -11.24 -19.10
C LEU A 76 1.62 -10.53 -17.82
N ASP A 77 1.05 -9.38 -17.40
CA ASP A 77 1.48 -8.71 -16.16
C ASP A 77 0.95 -9.41 -14.89
N ASN A 78 -0.07 -10.26 -15.03
CA ASN A 78 -0.54 -11.10 -13.93
C ASN A 78 0.40 -12.28 -13.63
N LEU A 79 1.21 -12.73 -14.59
CA LEU A 79 2.13 -13.84 -14.38
C LEU A 79 3.35 -13.42 -13.54
N GLY A 80 3.89 -12.21 -13.76
CA GLY A 80 5.02 -11.69 -12.96
C GLY A 80 4.67 -11.34 -11.51
N ARG A 81 3.43 -10.88 -11.25
CA ARG A 81 2.96 -10.56 -9.89
C ARG A 81 2.87 -11.79 -8.97
N SER A 82 2.84 -12.99 -9.54
CA SER A 82 2.76 -14.26 -8.80
C SER A 82 4.13 -14.70 -8.26
N ASP A 83 5.23 -14.37 -8.94
CA ASP A 83 6.57 -14.83 -8.58
C ASP A 83 7.19 -14.01 -7.42
N ASP A 84 6.87 -12.72 -7.32
CA ASP A 84 7.40 -11.84 -6.26
C ASP A 84 6.88 -12.24 -4.86
N GLY A 85 5.65 -12.75 -4.78
CA GLY A 85 5.09 -13.30 -3.55
C GLY A 85 5.76 -14.62 -3.15
N ARG A 86 6.35 -15.35 -4.10
CA ARG A 86 6.94 -16.68 -3.84
C ARG A 86 8.26 -16.58 -3.10
N ALA A 87 9.13 -15.64 -3.47
CA ALA A 87 10.41 -15.42 -2.78
C ALA A 87 10.22 -15.07 -1.29
N ARG A 88 9.23 -14.22 -0.99
CA ARG A 88 8.91 -13.80 0.39
C ARG A 88 8.35 -14.92 1.23
N ARG A 89 7.48 -15.74 0.63
CA ARG A 89 6.96 -16.96 1.25
C ARG A 89 8.07 -17.97 1.47
N THR A 90 9.02 -18.13 0.54
CA THR A 90 10.13 -19.06 0.73
C THR A 90 11.06 -18.64 1.86
N PHE A 91 11.42 -17.37 1.99
CA PHE A 91 12.25 -16.91 3.12
C PHE A 91 11.54 -17.05 4.46
N ALA A 92 10.25 -16.71 4.54
CA ALA A 92 9.45 -16.88 5.75
C ALA A 92 9.32 -18.36 6.17
N LEU A 93 9.12 -19.26 5.20
CA LEU A 93 9.04 -20.70 5.47
C LEU A 93 10.38 -21.28 5.92
N VAL A 94 11.49 -20.92 5.27
CA VAL A 94 12.83 -21.37 5.68
C VAL A 94 13.16 -20.89 7.09
N ALA A 95 12.88 -19.63 7.42
CA ALA A 95 13.06 -19.10 8.76
C ALA A 95 12.19 -19.85 9.80
N ALA A 96 10.92 -20.10 9.51
CA ALA A 96 10.03 -20.85 10.39
C ALA A 96 10.52 -22.29 10.64
N LEU A 97 11.01 -22.98 9.61
CA LEU A 97 11.55 -24.33 9.75
C LEU A 97 12.84 -24.36 10.59
N LEU A 98 13.73 -23.37 10.42
CA LEU A 98 14.93 -23.26 11.25
C LEU A 98 14.60 -23.01 12.72
N ILE A 99 13.64 -22.12 12.99
CA ILE A 99 13.18 -21.85 14.37
C ILE A 99 12.56 -23.11 14.98
N LEU A 100 11.68 -23.79 14.25
CA LEU A 100 11.04 -25.03 14.72
C LEU A 100 12.09 -26.11 15.03
N SER A 101 13.06 -26.30 14.14
CA SER A 101 14.17 -27.23 14.36
C SER A 101 14.95 -26.89 15.63
N LEU A 102 15.28 -25.61 15.84
CA LEU A 102 16.01 -25.17 17.03
C LEU A 102 15.20 -25.44 18.31
N CYS A 103 13.90 -25.13 18.31
CA CYS A 103 13.02 -25.40 19.45
C CYS A 103 12.97 -26.89 19.80
N ILE A 104 12.88 -27.78 18.79
CA ILE A 104 12.88 -29.23 19.00
C ILE A 104 14.22 -29.69 19.59
N CYS A 105 15.35 -29.21 19.06
CA CYS A 105 16.67 -29.54 19.57
C CYS A 105 16.83 -29.10 21.03
N CYS A 106 16.44 -27.87 21.37
CA CYS A 106 16.49 -27.35 22.74
C CYS A 106 15.58 -28.15 23.68
N GLY A 107 14.37 -28.49 23.23
CA GLY A 107 13.42 -29.29 24.02
C GLY A 107 13.96 -30.70 24.31
N ALA A 108 14.50 -31.38 23.30
CA ALA A 108 15.08 -32.71 23.46
C ALA A 108 16.28 -32.70 24.42
N ALA A 109 17.14 -31.68 24.35
CA ALA A 109 18.25 -31.50 25.27
C ALA A 109 17.75 -31.30 26.72
N ALA A 110 16.75 -30.43 26.92
CA ALA A 110 16.18 -30.18 28.24
C ALA A 110 15.55 -31.43 28.87
N VAL A 111 14.78 -32.20 28.07
CA VAL A 111 14.18 -33.47 28.53
C VAL A 111 15.28 -34.49 28.84
N GLY A 112 16.31 -34.61 28.00
CA GLY A 112 17.44 -35.49 28.25
C GLY A 112 18.15 -35.18 29.56
N LEU A 113 18.52 -33.91 29.79
CA LEU A 113 19.12 -33.49 31.06
C LEU A 113 18.19 -33.76 32.24
N TYR A 114 16.89 -33.46 32.11
CA TYR A 114 15.92 -33.70 33.17
C TYR A 114 15.84 -35.19 33.55
N THR A 115 15.81 -36.10 32.56
CA THR A 115 15.80 -37.55 32.82
C THR A 115 17.09 -38.04 33.50
N LEU A 116 18.25 -37.49 33.11
CA LEU A 116 19.53 -37.82 33.76
C LEU A 116 19.58 -37.33 35.21
N THR A 117 18.95 -36.19 35.52
CA THR A 117 18.87 -35.68 36.90
C THR A 117 17.88 -36.46 37.78
N GLN A 118 16.83 -37.05 37.18
CA GLN A 118 15.78 -37.78 37.89
C GLN A 118 16.15 -39.23 38.25
N ASN A 119 17.16 -39.81 37.59
CA ASN A 119 17.58 -41.18 37.84
C ASN A 119 19.10 -41.26 38.11
N PRO A 120 19.59 -40.68 39.23
CA PRO A 120 20.96 -40.85 39.63
C PRO A 120 21.16 -42.32 40.02
N SER A 121 22.01 -43.00 39.27
CA SER A 121 22.37 -44.42 39.49
C SER A 121 23.00 -44.62 40.86
#